data_AF-A0A1H2HEM3-F1
#
_entry.id   AF-A0A1H2HEM3-F1
#
_cell.length_a   1.000
_cell.length_b   1.000
_cell.length_c   1.000
_cell.angle_alpha   90.00
_cell.angle_beta   90.00
_cell.angle_gamma   90.00
#
_symmetry.space_group_name_H-M   'P 1'
#
loop_
_entity.id
_entity.type
_entity.pdbx_description
1 polymer ?
#
loop_
_entity_poly.entity_id
_entity_poly.type
_entity_poly.pdbx_seq_one_letter_code
_entity_poly.pdbx_strand_id
1 'polypeptide(L)' 'MSAQVAIVCDQCGDLGTLGSTPHHARATLSGWTRRHGLDLCPLCRIIAENRARLASTA' A
#
# COMPACT_ATOMS: atom_id res chain seq x y z
N MET A 1 -7.77 -14.07 23.02
CA MET A 1 -8.01 -13.48 21.68
C MET A 1 -6.71 -12.85 21.21
N SER A 2 -6.15 -13.30 20.09
CA SER A 2 -4.98 -12.66 19.49
C SER A 2 -5.46 -11.56 18.54
N ALA A 3 -4.95 -10.34 18.70
CA ALA A 3 -5.26 -9.24 17.79
C ALA A 3 -4.73 -9.55 16.39
N GLN A 4 -5.55 -9.28 15.37
CA GLN A 4 -5.12 -9.32 13.97
C GLN A 4 -4.95 -7.88 13.48
N VAL A 5 -3.94 -7.67 12.64
CA VAL A 5 -3.65 -6.38 12.03
C VAL A 5 -3.82 -6.53 10.52
N ALA A 6 -4.50 -5.58 9.91
CA ALA A 6 -4.58 -5.42 8.48
C ALA A 6 -3.70 -4.25 8.02
N ILE A 7 -3.09 -4.39 6.84
CA ILE A 7 -2.53 -3.23 6.13
C ILE A 7 -3.61 -2.68 5.20
N VAL A 8 -3.84 -1.38 5.25
CA VAL A 8 -4.86 -0.69 4.46
C VAL A 8 -4.18 0.35 3.60
N CYS A 9 -4.64 0.51 2.36
CA CYS A 9 -4.12 1.53 1.46
C CYS A 9 -4.55 2.91 1.95
N ASP A 10 -3.59 3.78 2.24
CA ASP A 10 -3.86 5.14 2.73
C ASP A 10 -4.60 6.02 1.69
N GLN A 11 -4.62 5.62 0.42
CA GLN A 11 -5.23 6.39 -0.66
C GLN A 11 -6.66 5.96 -1.01
N CYS A 12 -6.96 4.66 -1.00
CA CYS A 12 -8.28 4.16 -1.44
C CYS A 12 -8.97 3.24 -0.43
N GLY A 13 -8.34 2.94 0.70
CA GLY A 13 -8.91 2.02 1.70
C GLY A 13 -8.87 0.54 1.29
N ASP A 14 -8.21 0.19 0.19
CA ASP A 14 -8.03 -1.20 -0.24
C ASP A 14 -7.38 -2.03 0.88
N LEU A 15 -7.86 -3.25 1.05
CA LEU A 15 -7.43 -4.14 2.13
C LEU A 15 -6.32 -5.04 1.61
N GLY A 16 -5.15 -4.95 2.24
CA GLY A 16 -4.05 -5.85 1.99
C GLY A 16 -4.20 -7.18 2.72
N THR A 17 -3.07 -7.73 3.18
CA THR A 17 -3.03 -8.97 3.96
C THR A 17 -3.19 -8.72 5.46
N LEU A 18 -3.66 -9.76 6.14
CA LEU A 18 -3.78 -9.83 7.59
C LEU A 18 -2.54 -10.49 8.20
N GLY A 19 -2.17 -10.08 9.40
CA GLY A 19 -1.09 -10.71 10.16
C GLY A 19 -1.23 -10.50 11.67
N SER A 20 -0.46 -11.26 12.45
CA SER A 20 -0.39 -11.09 13.90
C SER A 20 0.35 -9.83 14.34
N THR A 21 1.16 -9.25 13.45
CA THR A 21 1.86 -7.98 13.63
C THR A 21 1.87 -7.21 12.31
N PRO A 22 2.09 -5.87 12.33
CA PRO A 22 2.25 -5.11 11.10
C PRO A 22 3.41 -5.60 10.22
N HIS A 23 4.48 -6.13 10.84
CA HIS A 23 5.62 -6.69 10.11
C HIS A 23 5.22 -7.96 9.35
N HIS A 24 4.54 -8.89 10.02
CA HIS A 24 4.05 -10.12 9.38
C HIS A 24 3.05 -9.81 8.27
N ALA A 25 2.11 -8.90 8.53
CA ALA A 25 1.13 -8.50 7.54
C ALA A 25 1.78 -7.91 6.29
N ARG A 26 2.85 -7.10 6.42
CA ARG A 26 3.58 -6.53 5.27
C ARG A 26 4.47 -7.53 4.54
N ALA A 27 5.05 -8.50 5.23
CA ALA A 27 5.96 -9.47 4.62
C ALA A 27 5.30 -10.30 3.52
N THR A 28 3.97 -10.43 3.56
CA THR A 28 3.17 -11.17 2.58
C THR A 28 2.51 -10.30 1.52
N LEU A 29 2.68 -8.97 1.57
CA LEU A 29 2.08 -8.06 0.59
C LEU A 29 2.88 -8.08 -0.72
N SER A 30 2.21 -8.42 -1.81
CA SER A 30 2.81 -8.37 -3.15
C SER A 30 2.43 -7.08 -3.88
N GLY A 31 3.42 -6.37 -4.41
CA GLY A 31 3.21 -5.17 -5.26
C GLY A 31 2.78 -3.90 -4.52
N TRP A 32 2.56 -3.97 -3.20
CA TRP A 32 2.35 -2.80 -2.36
C TRP A 32 3.65 -2.02 -2.22
N THR A 33 3.55 -0.72 -1.99
CA THR A 33 4.73 0.12 -1.75
C THR A 33 4.52 0.98 -0.53
N ARG A 34 5.55 1.05 0.31
CA ARG A 34 5.58 1.95 1.47
C ARG A 34 6.49 3.13 1.19
N ARG A 35 5.94 4.34 1.20
CA ARG A 35 6.71 5.58 0.96
C ARG A 35 6.34 6.63 2.01
N HIS A 36 7.36 7.19 2.68
CA HIS A 36 7.17 8.17 3.77
C HIS A 36 6.20 7.71 4.88
N GLY A 37 6.18 6.41 5.16
CA GLY A 37 5.30 5.82 6.17
C GLY A 37 3.91 5.43 5.68
N LEU A 38 3.50 5.86 4.49
CA LEU A 38 2.22 5.52 3.87
C LEU A 38 2.30 4.20 3.09
N ASP A 39 1.31 3.33 3.26
CA ASP A 39 1.12 2.09 2.53
C ASP A 39 0.19 2.34 1.32
N LEU A 40 0.68 2.09 0.10
CA LEU A 40 -0.08 2.24 -1.14
C LEU A 40 -0.28 0.89 -1.83
N CYS A 41 -1.53 0.62 -2.22
CA CYS A 41 -1.85 -0.56 -3.03
C CYS A 41 -1.24 -0.45 -4.44
N PRO A 42 -1.06 -1.58 -5.15
CA PRO A 42 -0.42 -1.59 -6.47
C PRO A 42 -1.09 -0.65 -7.47
N LEU A 43 -2.42 -0.54 -7.43
CA LEU A 43 -3.19 0.32 -8.32
C LEU A 43 -2.94 1.81 -8.04
N CYS A 44 -3.00 2.21 -6.75
CA CYS A 44 -2.75 3.59 -6.35
C CYS A 44 -1.32 4.03 -6.67
N ARG A 45 -0.35 3.13 -6.50
CA ARG A 45 1.04 3.36 -6.93
C ARG A 45 1.13 3.65 -8.44
N ILE A 46 0.52 2.80 -9.28
CA ILE A 46 0.54 2.97 -10.73
C ILE A 46 -0.14 4.29 -11.15
N ILE A 47 -1.27 4.63 -10.52
CA ILE A 47 -1.97 5.90 -10.78
C ILE A 47 -1.07 7.09 -10.42
N ALA A 48 -0.40 7.06 -9.26
CA ALA A 48 0.51 8.13 -8.84
C ALA A 48 1.70 8.27 -9.79
N GLU A 49 2.32 7.16 -10.21
CA GLU A 49 3.41 7.15 -11.18
C GLU A 49 3.00 7.69 -12.54
N ASN A 50 1.82 7.29 -13.04
CA ASN A 50 1.30 7.80 -14.31
C ASN A 50 1.00 9.30 -14.25
N ARG A 51 0.43 9.79 -13.14
CA ARG A 51 0.21 11.23 -12.94
C ARG A 51 1.53 12.01 -12.94
N ALA A 52 2.55 11.49 -12.25
CA ALA A 52 3.88 12.11 -12.23
C ALA A 52 4.51 12.16 -13.64
N ARG A 53 4.38 11.07 -14.43
CA ARG A 53 4.85 11.04 -15.82
C ARG A 53 4.13 12.08 -16.68
N LEU A 54 2.80 12.15 -16.62
CA LEU A 54 2.02 13.13 -17.39
C LEU A 54 2.39 14.58 -17.03
N ALA A 55 2.60 14.86 -15.75
CA ALA A 55 3.04 16.18 -15.29
C ALA A 55 4.45 16.56 -15.78
N SER A 56 5.34 15.57 -15.98
CA SER A 56 6.70 15.82 -16.49
C SER A 56 6.76 16.06 -18.01
N THR A 57 5.72 15.69 -18.75
CA THR A 57 5.63 15.87 -20.21
C THR A 57 4.83 17.09 -20.64
N ALA A 58 4.19 17.78 -19.69
CA ALA A 58 3.42 19.00 -19.89
C ALA A 58 4.31 20.23 -19.65
#